data_AF-A0A7X5E795-F1
#
_entry.id   AF-A0A7X5E795-F1
#
_cell.length_a   1.000
_cell.length_b   1.000
_cell.length_c   1.000
_cell.angle_alpha   90.00
_cell.angle_beta   90.00
_cell.angle_gamma   90.00
#
_symmetry.space_group_name_H-M   'P 1'
#
loop_
_entity.id
_entity.type
_entity.pdbx_description
1 polymer ?
#
loop_
_entity_poly.entity_id
_entity_poly.type
_entity_poly.pdbx_seq_one_letter_code
_entity_poly.pdbx_strand_id
1 'polypeptide(L)'
;MVIIRERCHICGKISDFVIVENATLFRDATCSYCGASIRASDVANVIIKEYGGEYASLAEADDKLPVRTILNASTSGYIHEYLKFYPEYISGEYLDEVKSGQYKEGILSIDLCDIPFGDNSIDLVISEDVFEHVRDYEKAFREVYRVLKPNGRHIFTIPL
;
A
#
# COMPACT_ATOMS: atom_id res chain seq x y z
N MET A 1 16.30 6.02 -18.88
CA MET A 1 16.00 4.94 -19.84
C MET A 1 14.52 4.58 -19.72
N VAL A 2 13.78 4.45 -20.84
CA VAL A 2 12.38 3.96 -20.80
C VAL A 2 12.40 2.45 -20.60
N ILE A 3 11.71 1.98 -19.56
CA ILE A 3 11.60 0.56 -19.22
C ILE A 3 10.38 -0.07 -19.88
N ILE A 4 9.24 0.60 -19.77
CA ILE A 4 7.97 0.15 -20.31
C ILE A 4 7.09 1.35 -20.63
N ARG A 5 6.17 1.17 -21.59
CA ARG A 5 5.10 2.13 -21.88
C ARG A 5 3.76 1.46 -21.66
N GLU A 6 3.06 1.86 -20.60
CA GLU A 6 1.79 1.27 -20.20
C GLU A 6 0.93 2.25 -19.39
N ARG A 7 -0.26 1.82 -18.98
CA ARG A 7 -1.12 2.62 -18.11
C ARG A 7 -0.53 2.71 -16.70
N CYS A 8 -0.36 3.93 -16.19
CA CYS A 8 -0.15 4.14 -14.77
C CYS A 8 -1.49 4.04 -14.03
N HIS A 9 -1.65 3.07 -13.15
CA HIS A 9 -2.92 2.87 -12.42
C HIS A 9 -3.06 3.82 -11.21
N ILE A 10 -2.05 4.65 -10.94
CA ILE A 10 -2.20 5.81 -10.05
C ILE A 10 -2.93 6.94 -10.80
N CYS A 11 -2.32 7.51 -11.85
CA CYS A 11 -2.85 8.70 -12.52
C CYS A 11 -3.73 8.44 -13.77
N GLY A 12 -3.82 7.20 -14.23
CA GLY A 12 -4.66 6.76 -15.36
C GLY A 12 -4.08 6.98 -16.76
N LYS A 13 -2.97 7.71 -16.90
CA LYS A 13 -2.35 8.02 -18.20
C LYS A 13 -1.55 6.84 -18.73
N ILE A 14 -1.54 6.67 -20.07
CA ILE A 14 -0.52 5.83 -20.73
C ILE A 14 0.81 6.59 -20.64
N SER A 15 1.76 6.05 -19.89
CA SER A 15 3.02 6.69 -19.52
C SER A 15 4.20 5.85 -19.97
N ASP A 16 5.27 6.54 -20.34
CA ASP A 16 6.60 5.93 -20.29
C ASP A 16 7.02 5.86 -18.82
N PHE A 17 7.49 4.71 -18.39
CA PHE A 17 8.11 4.53 -17.08
C PHE A 17 9.62 4.58 -17.25
N VAL A 18 10.26 5.52 -16.55
CA VAL A 18 11.67 5.85 -16.77
C VAL A 18 12.51 5.60 -15.53
N ILE A 19 13.68 4.99 -15.72
CA ILE A 19 14.74 4.98 -14.69
C ILE A 19 15.36 6.37 -14.64
N VAL A 20 15.29 7.00 -13.47
CA VAL A 20 16.07 8.18 -13.08
C VAL A 20 17.49 7.74 -12.68
N GLU A 21 18.47 8.64 -12.74
CA GLU A 21 19.92 8.33 -12.68
C GLU A 21 20.40 7.55 -11.44
N ASN A 22 19.56 7.35 -10.42
CA ASN A 22 19.89 6.63 -9.18
C ASN A 22 19.05 5.35 -8.94
N ALA A 23 18.18 4.95 -9.87
CA ALA A 23 17.38 3.74 -9.69
C ALA A 23 18.20 2.48 -10.02
N THR A 24 18.29 1.55 -9.07
CA THR A 24 19.02 0.29 -9.18
C THR A 24 18.15 -0.85 -9.71
N LEU A 25 16.82 -0.73 -9.59
CA LEU A 25 15.87 -1.77 -10.00
C LEU A 25 14.92 -1.27 -11.09
N PHE A 26 14.58 -2.14 -12.04
CA PHE A 26 13.60 -1.81 -13.10
C PHE A 26 12.22 -1.44 -12.55
N ARG A 27 11.83 -2.02 -11.41
CA ARG A 27 10.55 -1.75 -10.72
C ARG A 27 10.49 -0.36 -10.08
N ASP A 28 11.63 0.32 -9.95
CA ASP A 28 11.72 1.70 -9.45
C ASP A 28 11.59 2.74 -10.57
N ALA A 29 11.44 2.30 -11.83
CA ALA A 29 11.11 3.22 -12.91
C ALA A 29 9.81 3.97 -12.60
N THR A 30 9.80 5.27 -12.85
CA THR A 30 8.72 6.16 -12.45
C THR A 30 7.91 6.64 -13.65
N CYS A 31 6.61 6.83 -13.44
CA CYS A 31 5.68 7.40 -14.40
C CYS A 31 6.12 8.83 -14.75
N SER A 32 6.29 9.14 -16.03
CA SER A 32 6.66 10.47 -16.53
C SER A 32 5.64 11.58 -16.25
N TYR A 33 4.44 11.25 -15.75
CA TYR A 33 3.39 12.22 -15.45
C TYR A 33 3.19 12.50 -13.96
N CYS A 34 3.11 11.46 -13.13
CA CYS A 34 2.88 11.63 -11.69
C CYS A 34 4.09 11.27 -10.83
N GLY A 35 5.10 10.60 -11.39
CA GLY A 35 6.29 10.14 -10.66
C GLY A 35 6.10 8.84 -9.88
N ALA A 36 4.91 8.23 -9.87
CA ALA A 36 4.69 6.95 -9.22
C ALA A 36 5.56 5.85 -9.84
N SER A 37 6.16 4.99 -9.00
CA SER A 37 6.91 3.83 -9.48
C SER A 37 6.01 2.84 -10.21
N ILE A 38 6.58 1.98 -11.05
CA ILE A 38 5.87 0.82 -11.63
C ILE A 38 5.25 -0.01 -10.51
N ARG A 39 6.00 -0.25 -9.43
CA ARG A 39 5.51 -1.00 -8.25
C ARG A 39 4.27 -0.36 -7.62
N ALA A 40 4.28 0.95 -7.38
CA ALA A 40 3.09 1.65 -6.88
C ALA A 40 1.92 1.58 -7.89
N SER A 41 2.21 1.65 -9.19
CA SER A 41 1.20 1.43 -10.24
C SER A 41 0.63 0.01 -10.21
N ASP A 42 1.45 -1.01 -9.92
CA ASP A 42 1.00 -2.40 -9.79
C ASP A 42 0.10 -2.60 -8.56
N VAL A 43 0.49 -2.04 -7.41
CA VAL A 43 -0.34 -2.07 -6.19
C VAL A 43 -1.69 -1.40 -6.44
N ALA A 44 -1.69 -0.23 -7.08
CA ALA A 44 -2.91 0.48 -7.48
C ALA A 44 -3.79 -0.35 -8.42
N ASN A 45 -3.20 -1.05 -9.39
CA ASN A 45 -3.93 -1.95 -10.29
C ASN A 45 -4.65 -3.06 -9.52
N VAL A 46 -4.00 -3.65 -8.52
CA VAL A 46 -4.61 -4.69 -7.67
C VAL A 46 -5.76 -4.10 -6.85
N ILE A 47 -5.59 -2.92 -6.24
CA ILE A 47 -6.67 -2.24 -5.51
C ILE A 47 -7.90 -2.03 -6.41
N ILE A 48 -7.68 -1.56 -7.64
CA ILE A 48 -8.76 -1.33 -8.61
C ILE A 48 -9.45 -2.63 -9.02
N LYS A 49 -8.69 -3.70 -9.25
CA LYS A 49 -9.29 -5.00 -9.61
C LYS A 49 -10.15 -5.58 -8.50
N GLU A 50 -9.73 -5.42 -7.24
CA GLU A 50 -10.44 -5.98 -6.11
C GLU A 50 -11.63 -5.12 -5.64
N TYR A 51 -11.53 -3.79 -5.77
CA TYR A 51 -12.54 -2.86 -5.23
C TYR A 51 -13.12 -1.89 -6.26
N GLY A 52 -12.36 -1.51 -7.27
CA GLY A 52 -12.75 -0.48 -8.25
C GLY A 52 -13.61 -0.99 -9.40
N GLY A 53 -13.51 -2.28 -9.76
CA GLY A 53 -14.30 -2.91 -10.81
C GLY A 53 -14.08 -2.30 -12.20
N GLU A 54 -14.77 -1.20 -12.49
CA GLU A 54 -14.81 -0.52 -13.80
C GLU A 54 -13.74 0.57 -13.99
N TYR A 55 -13.16 1.09 -12.91
CA TYR A 55 -12.16 2.16 -12.99
C TYR A 55 -10.84 1.67 -13.58
N ALA A 56 -10.11 2.54 -14.28
CA ALA A 56 -8.79 2.23 -14.84
C ALA A 56 -7.62 2.76 -13.99
N SER A 57 -7.87 3.62 -13.00
CA SER A 57 -6.88 4.14 -12.07
C SER A 57 -7.49 4.60 -10.73
N LEU A 58 -6.64 4.79 -9.72
CA LEU A 58 -7.05 5.42 -8.46
C LEU A 58 -7.48 6.88 -8.67
N ALA A 59 -6.83 7.60 -9.61
CA ALA A 59 -7.26 8.94 -10.05
C ALA A 59 -8.66 8.98 -10.66
N GLU A 60 -9.10 7.90 -11.32
CA GLU A 60 -10.44 7.82 -11.87
C GLU A 60 -11.47 7.43 -10.81
N ALA A 61 -11.10 6.49 -9.94
CA ALA A 61 -11.94 6.05 -8.83
C ALA A 61 -12.16 7.15 -7.78
N ASP A 62 -11.16 8.00 -7.55
CA ASP A 62 -11.14 9.07 -6.55
C ASP A 62 -11.55 8.56 -5.16
N ASP A 63 -12.67 9.01 -4.59
CA ASP A 63 -13.22 8.55 -3.30
C ASP A 63 -14.32 7.49 -3.43
N LYS A 64 -14.55 6.97 -4.64
CA LYS A 64 -15.69 6.08 -4.97
C LYS A 64 -15.38 4.60 -4.76
N LEU A 65 -14.15 4.24 -4.41
CA LEU A 65 -13.85 2.85 -4.08
C LEU A 65 -14.70 2.45 -2.86
N PRO A 66 -15.33 1.26 -2.87
CA PRO A 66 -16.13 0.75 -1.76
C PRO A 66 -15.24 0.24 -0.60
N VAL A 67 -14.18 0.98 -0.27
CA VAL A 67 -13.23 0.71 0.81
C VAL A 67 -13.35 1.84 1.81
N ARG A 68 -13.66 1.51 3.07
CA ARG A 68 -13.75 2.53 4.12
C ARG A 68 -12.48 2.59 4.93
N THR A 69 -12.13 1.48 5.57
CA THR A 69 -11.03 1.41 6.53
C THR A 69 -9.79 0.81 5.88
N ILE A 70 -8.74 1.61 5.71
CA ILE A 70 -7.47 1.20 5.11
C ILE A 70 -6.40 1.23 6.19
N LEU A 71 -5.67 0.14 6.36
CA LEU A 71 -4.47 0.09 7.18
C LEU A 71 -3.23 -0.02 6.28
N ASN A 72 -2.40 1.01 6.24
CA ASN A 72 -1.12 0.95 5.55
C ASN A 72 0.03 0.83 6.55
N ALA A 73 0.75 -0.29 6.52
CA ALA A 73 1.94 -0.53 7.32
C ALA A 73 3.22 0.05 6.68
N SER A 74 3.06 0.98 5.74
CA SER A 74 4.12 1.72 5.07
C SER A 74 3.69 3.19 4.96
N THR A 75 4.35 4.11 5.68
CA THR A 75 4.00 5.54 5.72
C THR A 75 4.72 6.37 4.65
N SER A 76 5.21 5.72 3.61
CA SER A 76 5.94 6.37 2.52
C SER A 76 5.51 5.85 1.15
N GLY A 77 5.92 6.53 0.08
CA GLY A 77 5.62 6.14 -1.29
C GLY A 77 4.27 6.63 -1.81
N TYR A 78 4.00 6.34 -3.08
CA TYR A 78 2.87 6.92 -3.82
C TYR A 78 1.51 6.37 -3.40
N ILE A 79 1.45 5.13 -2.93
CA ILE A 79 0.20 4.56 -2.40
C ILE A 79 -0.19 5.29 -1.11
N HIS A 80 0.76 5.52 -0.20
CA HIS A 80 0.53 6.34 0.99
C HIS A 80 0.08 7.75 0.63
N GLU A 81 0.84 8.44 -0.24
CA GLU A 81 0.53 9.81 -0.63
C GLU A 81 -0.85 9.98 -1.29
N TYR A 82 -1.31 8.95 -2.00
CA TYR A 82 -2.60 8.96 -2.68
C TYR A 82 -3.76 8.62 -1.72
N LEU A 83 -3.60 7.55 -0.93
CA LEU A 83 -4.68 7.03 -0.08
C LEU A 83 -4.83 7.77 1.25
N LYS A 84 -3.86 8.59 1.68
CA LYS A 84 -3.92 9.30 2.97
C LYS A 84 -5.10 10.25 3.15
N PHE A 85 -5.80 10.60 2.07
CA PHE A 85 -6.99 11.45 2.10
C PHE A 85 -8.30 10.65 2.13
N TYR A 86 -8.25 9.31 2.14
CA TYR A 86 -9.44 8.48 2.27
C TYR A 86 -10.05 8.60 3.69
N PRO A 87 -11.38 8.45 3.83
CA PRO A 87 -12.11 8.79 5.06
C PRO A 87 -11.57 8.12 6.34
N GLU A 88 -11.19 6.84 6.28
CA GLU A 88 -10.64 6.10 7.43
C GLU A 88 -9.28 5.46 7.06
N TYR A 89 -8.37 6.30 6.57
CA TYR A 89 -6.99 5.90 6.33
C TYR A 89 -6.18 5.90 7.64
N ILE A 90 -5.61 4.75 7.96
CA ILE A 90 -4.72 4.54 9.09
C ILE A 90 -3.36 4.17 8.51
N SER A 91 -2.30 4.84 8.97
CA SER A 91 -0.94 4.44 8.65
C SER A 91 -0.08 4.41 9.91
N GLY A 92 0.86 3.47 9.93
CA GLY A 92 1.83 3.34 10.99
C GLY A 92 3.06 2.59 10.54
N GLU A 93 4.10 2.64 11.36
CA GLU A 93 5.40 2.02 11.13
C GLU A 93 5.70 1.07 12.28
N TYR A 94 6.57 0.09 12.05
CA TYR A 94 7.17 -0.64 13.15
C TYR A 94 8.21 0.26 13.84
N LEU A 95 8.01 0.55 15.12
CA LEU A 95 8.91 1.39 15.90
C LEU A 95 9.56 0.58 17.02
N ASP A 96 10.88 0.46 16.97
CA ASP A 96 11.66 -0.23 18.00
C ASP A 96 11.34 0.30 19.40
N GLU A 97 11.13 -0.64 20.32
CA GLU A 97 10.81 -0.39 21.74
C GLU A 97 9.50 0.36 21.99
N VAL A 98 8.64 0.53 20.97
CA VAL A 98 7.31 1.12 21.12
C VAL A 98 6.26 0.05 20.95
N LYS A 99 5.42 -0.14 21.97
CA LYS A 99 4.35 -1.14 21.90
C LYS A 99 3.38 -0.81 20.75
N SER A 100 2.96 -1.84 20.02
CA SER A 100 1.92 -1.73 19.00
C SER A 100 0.67 -1.02 19.55
N GLY A 101 0.14 -0.07 18.77
CA GLY A 101 -0.98 0.78 19.16
C GLY A 101 -0.61 2.06 19.92
N GLN A 102 0.66 2.26 20.26
CA GLN A 102 1.14 3.52 20.86
C GLN A 102 1.68 4.48 19.80
N TYR A 103 1.68 5.77 20.12
CA TYR A 103 2.26 6.81 19.28
C TYR A 103 3.63 7.23 19.80
N LYS A 104 4.59 7.44 18.90
CA LYS A 104 5.86 8.11 19.16
C LYS A 104 6.08 9.17 18.08
N GLU A 105 6.26 10.42 18.51
CA GLU A 105 6.45 11.57 17.61
C GLU A 105 5.35 11.73 16.55
N GLY A 106 4.11 11.37 16.90
CA GLY A 106 2.95 11.43 15.99
C GLY A 106 2.80 10.25 15.03
N ILE A 107 3.74 9.30 15.04
CA ILE A 107 3.69 8.07 14.26
C ILE A 107 3.09 6.95 15.10
N LEU A 108 2.07 6.27 14.58
CA LEU A 108 1.49 5.07 15.20
C LEU A 108 2.48 3.90 15.04
N SER A 109 2.86 3.27 16.15
CA SER A 109 3.61 2.01 16.13
C SER A 109 2.67 0.86 15.79
N ILE A 110 3.02 0.07 14.77
CA ILE A 110 2.30 -1.14 14.38
C ILE A 110 3.31 -2.29 14.28
N ASP A 111 3.15 -3.27 15.16
CA ASP A 111 3.73 -4.59 14.97
C ASP A 111 2.73 -5.45 14.20
N LEU A 112 3.09 -5.92 13.01
CA LEU A 112 2.24 -6.81 12.22
C LEU A 112 1.98 -8.15 12.94
N CYS A 113 2.80 -8.53 13.90
CA CYS A 113 2.59 -9.70 14.76
C CYS A 113 1.64 -9.43 15.94
N ASP A 114 1.17 -8.19 16.15
CA ASP A 114 0.25 -7.77 17.20
C ASP A 114 -0.50 -6.51 16.75
N ILE A 115 -1.40 -6.64 15.77
CA ILE A 115 -2.06 -5.49 15.15
C ILE A 115 -3.09 -4.90 16.14
N PRO A 116 -3.03 -3.59 16.46
CA PRO A 116 -3.77 -3.00 17.58
C PRO A 116 -5.23 -2.67 17.22
N PHE A 117 -5.87 -3.51 16.41
CA PHE A 117 -7.25 -3.36 15.95
C PHE A 117 -8.06 -4.62 16.22
N GLY A 118 -9.37 -4.46 16.36
CA GLY A 118 -10.29 -5.57 16.61
C GLY A 118 -10.42 -6.51 15.40
N ASP A 119 -11.00 -7.67 15.64
CA ASP A 119 -11.28 -8.63 14.59
C ASP A 119 -12.26 -8.04 13.56
N ASN A 120 -12.11 -8.38 12.29
CA ASN A 120 -13.01 -7.94 11.22
C ASN A 120 -13.25 -6.41 11.21
N SER A 121 -12.20 -5.61 11.39
CA SER A 121 -12.29 -4.15 11.52
C SER A 121 -11.71 -3.38 10.33
N ILE A 122 -10.89 -4.01 9.49
CA ILE A 122 -10.17 -3.37 8.38
C ILE A 122 -10.68 -3.92 7.03
N ASP A 123 -10.95 -3.05 6.06
CA ASP A 123 -11.36 -3.48 4.71
C ASP A 123 -10.14 -3.88 3.87
N LEU A 124 -9.06 -3.09 3.96
CA LEU A 124 -7.85 -3.25 3.17
C LEU A 124 -6.60 -3.05 4.04
N VAL A 125 -5.73 -4.04 4.09
CA VAL A 125 -4.37 -3.92 4.65
C VAL A 125 -3.38 -3.81 3.50
N ILE A 126 -2.47 -2.84 3.58
CA ILE A 126 -1.38 -2.63 2.63
C ILE A 126 -0.06 -2.71 3.38
N SER A 127 0.92 -3.37 2.78
CA SER A 127 2.30 -3.37 3.26
C SER A 127 3.27 -3.51 2.09
N GLU A 128 4.04 -2.47 1.79
CA GLU A 128 5.00 -2.45 0.70
C GLU A 128 6.41 -2.68 1.25
N ASP A 129 7.05 -3.79 0.88
CA ASP A 129 8.43 -4.11 1.24
C ASP A 129 8.65 -4.13 2.78
N VAL A 130 7.72 -4.79 3.47
CA VAL A 130 7.69 -4.93 4.95
C VAL A 130 7.92 -6.37 5.40
N PHE A 131 7.30 -7.34 4.74
CA PHE A 131 7.24 -8.73 5.24
C PHE A 131 8.59 -9.44 5.24
N GLU A 132 9.53 -9.00 4.41
CA GLU A 132 10.93 -9.46 4.42
C GLU A 132 11.67 -9.14 5.72
N HIS A 133 11.17 -8.17 6.50
CA HIS A 133 11.73 -7.77 7.79
C HIS A 133 10.99 -8.43 8.98
N VAL A 134 9.84 -9.07 8.73
CA VAL A 134 9.01 -9.67 9.78
C VAL A 134 9.53 -11.06 10.14
N ARG A 135 10.04 -11.21 11.36
CA ARG A 135 10.65 -12.46 11.83
C ARG A 135 9.65 -13.63 11.94
N ASP A 136 8.46 -13.40 12.47
CA ASP A 136 7.37 -14.38 12.56
C ASP A 136 6.26 -14.01 11.57
N TYR A 137 6.59 -14.09 10.28
CA TYR A 137 5.67 -13.71 9.20
C TYR A 137 4.38 -14.54 9.22
N GLU A 138 4.41 -15.78 9.71
CA GLU A 138 3.20 -16.59 9.84
C GLU A 138 2.24 -15.99 10.88
N LYS A 139 2.75 -15.54 12.02
CA LYS A 139 1.95 -14.82 13.01
C LYS A 139 1.42 -13.51 12.44
N ALA A 140 2.25 -12.79 11.69
CA ALA A 140 1.82 -11.56 11.04
C ALA A 140 0.67 -11.80 10.04
N PHE A 141 0.76 -12.82 9.18
CA PHE A 141 -0.34 -13.17 8.28
C PHE A 141 -1.61 -13.59 9.03
N ARG A 142 -1.49 -14.29 10.17
CA ARG A 142 -2.64 -14.61 11.04
C ARG A 142 -3.29 -13.35 11.62
N GLU A 143 -2.49 -12.38 12.06
CA GLU A 143 -2.98 -11.10 12.58
C GLU A 143 -3.63 -10.25 11.49
N VAL A 144 -3.01 -10.15 10.31
CA VAL A 144 -3.61 -9.50 9.14
C VAL A 144 -4.95 -10.15 8.81
N TYR A 145 -5.02 -11.47 8.76
CA TYR A 145 -6.28 -12.18 8.54
C TYR A 145 -7.32 -11.89 9.63
N ARG A 146 -6.91 -11.83 10.90
CA ARG A 146 -7.79 -11.54 12.04
C ARG A 146 -8.45 -10.16 11.91
N VAL A 147 -7.68 -9.12 11.57
CA VAL A 147 -8.20 -7.75 11.48
C VAL A 147 -9.00 -7.49 10.21
N LEU A 148 -8.78 -8.25 9.13
CA LEU A 148 -9.53 -8.11 7.90
C LEU A 148 -11.01 -8.49 8.10
N LYS A 149 -11.91 -7.63 7.64
CA LYS A 149 -13.34 -7.93 7.50
C LYS A 149 -13.55 -9.13 6.55
N PRO A 150 -14.71 -9.80 6.60
CA PRO A 150 -15.08 -10.74 5.55
C PRO A 150 -15.01 -10.05 4.17
N ASN A 151 -14.34 -10.70 3.22
CA ASN A 151 -14.00 -10.13 1.89
C ASN A 151 -12.98 -8.98 1.90
N GLY A 152 -12.33 -8.69 3.02
CA GLY A 152 -11.18 -7.81 3.05
C GLY A 152 -9.99 -8.38 2.27
N ARG A 153 -9.02 -7.53 1.95
CA ARG A 153 -7.80 -7.92 1.22
C ARG A 153 -6.56 -7.43 1.92
N HIS A 154 -5.52 -8.25 1.86
CA HIS A 154 -4.16 -7.83 2.11
C HIS A 154 -3.43 -7.72 0.78
N ILE A 155 -2.91 -6.54 0.45
CA ILE A 155 -2.10 -6.31 -0.75
C ILE A 155 -0.70 -5.97 -0.27
N PHE A 156 0.29 -6.76 -0.68
CA PHE A 156 1.67 -6.57 -0.24
C PHE A 156 2.70 -6.81 -1.34
N THR A 157 3.88 -6.25 -1.15
CA THR A 157 5.06 -6.51 -1.98
C THR A 157 6.20 -7.03 -1.13
N ILE A 158 7.08 -7.80 -1.76
CA ILE A 158 8.38 -8.22 -1.24
C ILE A 158 9.40 -8.18 -2.39
N PRO A 159 10.69 -7.98 -2.11
CA PRO A 159 11.75 -8.18 -3.09
C PRO A 159 11.86 -9.66 -3.48
N LEU A 160 12.14 -9.92 -4.77
CA LEU A 160 12.41 -11.26 -5.32
C LEU A 160 13.90 -11.45 -5.60
#